data_AF-A0A350PFJ5-F1
#
_entry.id   AF-A0A350PFJ5-F1
#
_cell.length_a   1.000
_cell.length_b   1.000
_cell.length_c   1.000
_cell.angle_alpha   90.00
_cell.angle_beta   90.00
_cell.angle_gamma   90.00
#
_symmetry.space_group_name_H-M   'P 1'
#
loop_
_entity.id
_entity.type
_entity.pdbx_description
1 polymer ?
#
loop_
_entity_poly.entity_id
_entity_poly.type
_entity_poly.pdbx_seq_one_letter_code
_entity_poly.pdbx_strand_id
1 'polypeptide(L)'
;MLLASPLMGQAVTQLEYFFDADPGFGNGTSISVTEVDGEVNYEGSIMTSSLSRGLHTLFIRAKNSDDEWGLTIKKLILVDQGEAREIEALEYFFDEDPGHGSGTAIPITASAQIDKEAMLSTEGLSVGLHTVFIRAKFTDGSWGMPIKKLILIDQSDPVLVSNIISAEYFFNTDPGFAAATPISVDAAADIETTFTIPSTNLPIGDQILFVRVMNADSVWGMYSSEVFSLSEVASLTFESSDTLEYFQDSPELLIAGDKRISSSTDISADSAIIKISNGFLEEDSLFIDDPGSLDIDSVESGIKISGNASLED
;
A
#
# COMPACT_ATOMS: atom_id res chain seq x y z
N MET A 1 -40.46 -39.75 20.64
CA MET A 1 -39.05 -39.40 20.36
C MET A 1 -38.90 -39.36 18.85
N LEU A 2 -38.95 -38.17 18.26
CA LEU A 2 -38.82 -37.98 16.82
C LEU A 2 -37.32 -38.04 16.51
N LEU A 3 -36.83 -39.16 15.96
CA LEU A 3 -35.45 -39.26 15.51
C LEU A 3 -35.35 -38.49 14.19
N ALA A 4 -34.83 -37.26 14.25
CA ALA A 4 -34.32 -36.59 13.08
C ALA A 4 -33.17 -37.44 12.54
N SER A 5 -33.36 -38.03 11.36
CA SER A 5 -32.24 -38.65 10.64
C SER A 5 -31.27 -37.51 10.28
N PRO A 6 -29.96 -37.63 10.56
CA PRO A 6 -29.01 -36.66 10.05
C PRO A 6 -29.11 -36.70 8.53
N LEU A 7 -29.35 -35.54 7.92
CA LEU A 7 -29.20 -35.36 6.49
C LEU A 7 -27.70 -35.49 6.20
N MET A 8 -27.20 -36.71 6.03
CA MET A 8 -25.88 -36.91 5.46
C MET A 8 -25.92 -36.30 4.06
N GLY A 9 -24.98 -35.39 3.77
CA GLY A 9 -24.77 -34.95 2.39
C GLY A 9 -24.53 -36.18 1.52
N GLN A 10 -25.04 -36.16 0.28
CA GLN A 10 -24.85 -37.28 -0.64
C GLN A 10 -23.36 -37.47 -0.91
N ALA A 11 -22.84 -38.64 -0.53
CA ALA A 11 -21.44 -38.99 -0.70
C ALA A 11 -21.11 -39.19 -2.19
N VAL A 12 -19.89 -38.86 -2.60
CA VAL A 12 -19.43 -39.16 -3.97
C VAL A 12 -18.89 -40.59 -4.00
N THR A 13 -19.55 -41.47 -4.75
CA THR A 13 -19.21 -42.90 -4.81
C THR A 13 -18.27 -43.23 -5.96
N GLN A 14 -18.27 -42.41 -7.02
CA GLN A 14 -17.44 -42.64 -8.21
C GLN A 14 -17.11 -41.33 -8.93
N LEU A 15 -15.91 -41.27 -9.50
CA LEU A 15 -15.54 -40.28 -10.53
C LEU A 15 -15.24 -41.02 -11.84
N GLU A 16 -15.56 -40.39 -12.97
CA GLU A 16 -15.04 -40.84 -14.27
C GLU A 16 -14.59 -39.64 -15.12
N TYR A 17 -13.64 -39.91 -16.02
CA TYR A 17 -13.17 -38.94 -17.00
C TYR A 17 -13.20 -39.49 -18.43
N PHE A 18 -13.27 -38.59 -19.40
CA PHE A 18 -13.16 -38.90 -20.82
C PHE A 18 -12.63 -37.68 -21.60
N PHE A 19 -12.21 -37.90 -22.84
CA PHE A 19 -11.70 -36.84 -23.72
C PHE A 19 -12.61 -36.67 -24.94
N ASP A 20 -12.87 -35.40 -25.26
CA ASP A 20 -13.55 -34.90 -26.48
C ASP A 20 -15.02 -35.33 -26.66
N ALA A 21 -15.30 -36.64 -26.73
CA ALA A 21 -16.63 -37.19 -26.94
C ALA A 21 -17.11 -37.94 -25.68
N ASP A 22 -18.35 -37.65 -25.23
CA ASP A 22 -18.97 -38.32 -24.08
C ASP A 22 -19.34 -39.77 -24.43
N PRO A 23 -18.77 -40.79 -23.76
CA PRO A 23 -19.10 -42.19 -23.99
C PRO A 23 -20.44 -42.60 -23.35
N GLY A 24 -21.13 -41.68 -22.66
CA GLY A 24 -22.31 -41.95 -21.86
C GLY A 24 -21.96 -42.33 -20.42
N PHE A 25 -22.93 -42.14 -19.52
CA PHE A 25 -22.78 -42.34 -18.07
C PHE A 25 -22.28 -43.74 -17.70
N GLY A 26 -21.18 -43.81 -16.93
CA GLY A 26 -20.58 -45.07 -16.48
C GLY A 26 -19.67 -45.76 -17.50
N ASN A 27 -19.48 -45.15 -18.67
CA ASN A 27 -18.59 -45.66 -19.73
C ASN A 27 -17.28 -44.86 -19.83
N GLY A 28 -17.05 -43.89 -18.95
CA GLY A 28 -15.79 -43.17 -18.85
C GLY A 28 -14.70 -44.00 -18.19
N THR A 29 -13.49 -43.45 -18.11
CA THR A 29 -12.41 -44.06 -17.34
C THR A 29 -12.60 -43.73 -15.86
N SER A 30 -12.77 -44.75 -15.02
CA SER A 30 -13.02 -44.57 -13.59
C SER A 30 -11.80 -44.00 -12.87
N ILE A 31 -12.05 -43.07 -11.95
CA ILE A 31 -11.09 -42.54 -10.98
C ILE A 31 -11.53 -43.03 -9.60
N SER A 32 -10.59 -43.59 -8.85
CA SER A 32 -10.84 -44.01 -7.47
C SER A 32 -11.04 -42.79 -6.58
N VAL A 33 -12.10 -42.81 -5.78
CA VAL A 33 -12.41 -41.77 -4.79
C VAL A 33 -12.47 -42.36 -3.40
N THR A 34 -11.98 -41.59 -2.43
CA THR A 34 -12.11 -41.84 -1.00
C THR A 34 -12.72 -40.61 -0.36
N GLU A 35 -13.77 -40.80 0.43
CA GLU A 35 -14.37 -39.70 1.18
C GLU A 35 -13.91 -39.79 2.64
N VAL A 36 -13.34 -38.70 3.15
CA VAL A 36 -12.95 -38.55 4.55
C VAL A 36 -13.55 -37.24 5.04
N ASP A 37 -14.40 -37.30 6.06
CA ASP A 37 -15.05 -36.14 6.68
C ASP A 37 -15.80 -35.20 5.71
N GLY A 38 -16.39 -35.75 4.64
CA GLY A 38 -17.13 -34.98 3.63
C GLY A 38 -16.25 -34.32 2.55
N GLU A 39 -14.93 -34.54 2.60
CA GLU A 39 -13.99 -34.16 1.55
C GLU A 39 -13.73 -35.36 0.62
N VAL A 40 -13.96 -35.14 -0.68
CA VAL A 40 -13.72 -36.14 -1.72
C VAL A 40 -12.27 -36.05 -2.15
N ASN A 41 -11.47 -37.01 -1.71
CA ASN A 41 -10.11 -37.22 -2.20
C ASN A 41 -10.15 -38.16 -3.40
N TYR A 42 -9.30 -37.90 -4.39
CA TYR A 42 -9.15 -38.77 -5.55
C TYR A 42 -7.70 -39.21 -5.68
N GLU A 43 -7.49 -40.49 -5.95
CA GLU A 43 -6.17 -41.05 -6.23
C GLU A 43 -6.15 -41.54 -7.67
N GLY A 44 -5.22 -41.02 -8.46
CA GLY A 44 -5.06 -41.43 -9.85
C GLY A 44 -4.35 -40.39 -10.69
N SER A 45 -3.82 -40.84 -11.82
CA SER A 45 -3.33 -39.96 -12.88
C SER A 45 -4.28 -40.04 -14.08
N ILE A 46 -4.52 -38.89 -14.71
CA ILE A 46 -5.26 -38.82 -15.97
C ILE A 46 -4.26 -39.12 -17.08
N MET A 47 -4.40 -40.29 -17.70
CA MET A 47 -3.47 -40.77 -18.72
C MET A 47 -3.80 -40.11 -20.06
N THR A 48 -2.83 -39.40 -20.65
CA THR A 48 -2.98 -38.71 -21.95
C THR A 48 -2.23 -39.41 -23.09
N SER A 49 -1.58 -40.55 -22.82
CA SER A 49 -0.71 -41.25 -23.78
C SER A 49 -1.42 -41.74 -25.05
N SER A 50 -2.74 -41.91 -25.02
CA SER A 50 -3.56 -42.32 -26.17
C SER A 50 -4.07 -41.14 -27.01
N LEU A 51 -3.89 -39.90 -26.56
CA LEU A 51 -4.35 -38.70 -27.26
C LEU A 51 -3.32 -38.24 -28.27
N SER A 52 -3.76 -37.86 -29.47
CA SER A 52 -2.91 -37.23 -30.48
C SER A 52 -2.32 -35.90 -30.00
N ARG A 53 -1.27 -35.40 -30.66
CA ARG A 53 -0.83 -34.02 -30.44
C ARG A 53 -1.96 -33.04 -30.82
N GLY A 54 -2.31 -32.13 -29.92
CA GLY A 54 -3.32 -31.11 -30.17
C GLY A 54 -4.08 -30.68 -28.94
N LEU A 55 -5.07 -29.82 -29.16
CA LEU A 55 -6.03 -29.41 -28.14
C LEU A 55 -7.07 -30.52 -27.95
N HIS A 56 -7.26 -30.94 -26.71
CA HIS A 56 -8.27 -31.90 -26.29
C HIS A 56 -9.10 -31.32 -25.15
N THR A 57 -10.36 -31.73 -25.02
CA THR A 57 -11.20 -31.36 -23.88
C THR A 57 -11.33 -32.53 -22.93
N LEU A 58 -10.77 -32.38 -21.74
CA LEU A 58 -10.97 -33.30 -20.62
C LEU A 58 -12.35 -33.02 -20.00
N PHE A 59 -13.14 -34.05 -19.80
CA PHE A 59 -14.39 -34.01 -19.05
C PHE A 59 -14.28 -34.89 -17.81
N ILE A 60 -14.84 -34.45 -16.69
CA ILE A 60 -14.91 -35.21 -15.43
C ILE A 60 -16.33 -35.09 -14.88
N ARG A 61 -16.90 -36.19 -14.39
CA ARG A 61 -18.18 -36.17 -13.67
C ARG A 61 -18.16 -37.13 -12.48
N ALA A 62 -19.03 -36.84 -11.51
CA ALA A 62 -19.16 -37.58 -10.27
C ALA A 62 -20.50 -38.30 -10.20
N LYS A 63 -20.52 -39.47 -9.58
CA LYS A 63 -21.72 -40.22 -9.20
C LYS A 63 -21.91 -40.11 -7.69
N ASN A 64 -23.12 -39.83 -7.25
CA ASN A 64 -23.45 -39.77 -5.82
C ASN A 64 -23.86 -41.16 -5.27
N SER A 65 -24.18 -41.21 -3.97
CA SER A 65 -24.67 -42.41 -3.28
C SER A 65 -26.06 -42.87 -3.71
N ASP A 66 -26.81 -42.03 -4.45
CA ASP A 66 -28.14 -42.33 -4.97
C ASP A 66 -28.09 -42.88 -6.42
N ASP A 67 -26.89 -43.23 -6.89
CA ASP A 67 -26.59 -43.68 -8.25
C ASP A 67 -26.86 -42.64 -9.35
N GLU A 68 -26.94 -41.36 -8.99
CA GLU A 68 -27.15 -40.25 -9.92
C GLU A 68 -25.82 -39.59 -10.32
N TRP A 69 -25.67 -39.30 -11.62
CA TRP A 69 -24.53 -38.55 -12.12
C TRP A 69 -24.77 -37.05 -12.03
N GLY A 70 -23.80 -36.34 -11.44
CA GLY A 70 -23.79 -34.90 -11.34
C GLY A 70 -23.37 -34.18 -12.62
N LEU A 71 -23.20 -32.86 -12.50
CA LEU A 71 -22.73 -32.03 -13.60
C LEU A 71 -21.35 -32.44 -14.08
N THR A 72 -21.16 -32.43 -15.40
CA THR A 72 -19.86 -32.68 -16.02
C THR A 72 -19.05 -31.39 -16.09
N ILE A 73 -17.88 -31.38 -15.45
CA ILE A 73 -16.90 -30.30 -15.57
C ILE A 73 -15.99 -30.57 -16.76
N LYS A 74 -15.49 -29.51 -17.39
CA LYS A 74 -14.57 -29.64 -18.54
C LYS A 74 -13.37 -28.74 -18.41
N LYS A 75 -12.23 -29.19 -18.92
CA LYS A 75 -10.97 -28.46 -18.98
C LYS A 75 -10.32 -28.66 -20.35
N LEU A 76 -9.92 -27.57 -20.99
CA LEU A 76 -9.13 -27.64 -22.21
C LEU A 76 -7.68 -28.01 -21.82
N ILE A 77 -7.13 -29.02 -22.49
CA ILE A 77 -5.75 -29.45 -22.33
C ILE A 77 -5.03 -29.43 -23.68
N LEU A 78 -3.75 -29.11 -23.67
CA LEU A 78 -2.88 -29.26 -24.83
C LEU A 78 -2.04 -30.51 -24.61
N VAL A 79 -2.22 -31.51 -25.46
CA VAL A 79 -1.35 -32.68 -25.51
C VAL A 79 -0.24 -32.35 -26.49
N ASP A 80 0.97 -32.18 -25.97
CA ASP A 80 2.16 -32.09 -26.81
C ASP A 80 2.89 -33.42 -26.80
N GLN A 81 2.84 -34.15 -27.92
CA GLN A 81 3.62 -35.38 -28.13
C GLN A 81 4.98 -35.06 -28.77
N GLY A 82 5.64 -33.99 -28.33
CA GLY A 82 7.02 -33.77 -28.74
C GLY A 82 7.88 -34.91 -28.24
N GLU A 83 8.69 -35.53 -29.11
CA GLU A 83 9.90 -36.16 -28.61
C GLU A 83 10.64 -35.09 -27.80
N ALA A 84 11.12 -35.45 -26.62
CA ALA A 84 11.86 -34.53 -25.78
C ALA A 84 13.15 -34.15 -26.53
N ARG A 85 13.10 -33.05 -27.29
CA ARG A 85 14.23 -32.56 -28.06
C ARG A 85 15.25 -32.02 -27.08
N GLU A 86 16.46 -32.53 -27.16
CA GLU A 86 17.56 -32.01 -26.36
C GLU A 86 17.79 -30.54 -26.71
N ILE A 87 17.85 -29.71 -25.67
CA ILE A 87 18.24 -28.32 -25.76
C ILE A 87 19.76 -28.31 -25.87
N GLU A 88 20.29 -27.83 -26.99
CA GLU A 88 21.73 -27.72 -27.27
C GLU A 88 22.31 -26.43 -26.68
N ALA A 89 21.56 -25.32 -26.76
CA ALA A 89 22.01 -24.01 -26.29
C ALA A 89 20.83 -23.14 -25.80
N LEU A 90 21.14 -22.18 -24.94
CA LEU A 90 20.24 -21.11 -24.52
C LEU A 90 20.89 -19.76 -24.82
N GLU A 91 20.07 -18.77 -25.21
CA GLU A 91 20.48 -17.37 -25.28
C GLU A 91 19.41 -16.45 -24.71
N TYR A 92 19.85 -15.28 -24.23
CA TYR A 92 18.97 -14.21 -23.80
C TYR A 92 19.28 -12.90 -24.52
N PHE A 93 18.28 -12.03 -24.58
CA PHE A 93 18.37 -10.67 -25.12
C PHE A 93 17.31 -9.77 -24.47
N PHE A 94 17.49 -8.46 -24.61
CA PHE A 94 16.55 -7.46 -24.09
C PHE A 94 15.85 -6.71 -25.22
N ASP A 95 14.54 -6.54 -25.06
CA ASP A 95 13.64 -5.73 -25.88
C ASP A 95 13.52 -6.16 -27.34
N GLU A 96 14.55 -5.92 -28.16
CA GLU A 96 14.55 -6.24 -29.59
C GLU A 96 15.26 -7.58 -29.85
N ASP A 97 14.65 -8.44 -30.67
CA ASP A 97 15.22 -9.74 -31.01
C ASP A 97 16.39 -9.56 -32.00
N PRO A 98 17.63 -9.89 -31.61
CA PRO A 98 18.80 -9.73 -32.49
C PRO A 98 18.86 -10.80 -33.60
N GLY A 99 17.92 -11.73 -33.62
CA GLY A 99 17.92 -12.90 -34.51
C GLY A 99 18.64 -14.10 -33.91
N HIS A 100 18.26 -15.29 -34.37
CA HIS A 100 18.72 -16.58 -33.85
C HIS A 100 20.25 -16.70 -33.78
N GLY A 101 20.79 -17.02 -32.61
CA GLY A 101 22.22 -17.22 -32.39
C GLY A 101 23.01 -15.91 -32.22
N SER A 102 22.33 -14.76 -32.18
CA SER A 102 22.92 -13.44 -31.97
C SER A 102 22.61 -12.88 -30.58
N GLY A 103 21.94 -13.65 -29.72
CA GLY A 103 21.74 -13.28 -28.31
C GLY A 103 22.98 -13.59 -27.46
N THR A 104 22.91 -13.23 -26.19
CA THR A 104 23.96 -13.56 -25.22
C THR A 104 23.77 -14.99 -24.72
N ALA A 105 24.79 -15.83 -24.87
CA ALA A 105 24.71 -17.24 -24.51
C ALA A 105 24.56 -17.46 -22.99
N ILE A 106 23.69 -18.39 -22.61
CA ILE A 106 23.60 -18.93 -21.24
C ILE A 106 24.27 -20.32 -21.23
N PRO A 107 25.40 -20.50 -20.53
CA PRO A 107 26.09 -21.78 -20.51
C PRO A 107 25.25 -22.89 -19.87
N ILE A 108 25.04 -23.96 -20.64
CA ILE A 108 24.33 -25.18 -20.23
C ILE A 108 25.06 -26.43 -20.72
N THR A 109 24.72 -27.56 -20.12
CA THR A 109 24.99 -28.89 -20.70
C THR A 109 23.73 -29.32 -21.43
N ALA A 110 23.88 -29.86 -22.64
CA ALA A 110 22.75 -30.29 -23.44
C ALA A 110 21.91 -31.35 -22.71
N SER A 111 20.59 -31.18 -22.71
CA SER A 111 19.63 -32.06 -22.03
C SER A 111 18.22 -31.83 -22.55
N ALA A 112 17.38 -32.86 -22.48
CA ALA A 112 15.95 -32.77 -22.77
C ALA A 112 15.18 -31.89 -21.77
N GLN A 113 15.73 -31.71 -20.56
CA GLN A 113 15.20 -30.82 -19.53
C GLN A 113 16.34 -30.02 -18.92
N ILE A 114 16.19 -28.71 -18.86
CA ILE A 114 17.15 -27.79 -18.25
C ILE A 114 16.49 -27.16 -17.02
N ASP A 115 17.10 -27.38 -15.87
CA ASP A 115 16.86 -26.60 -14.66
C ASP A 115 18.14 -25.81 -14.36
N LYS A 116 18.07 -24.48 -14.52
CA LYS A 116 19.25 -23.62 -14.53
C LYS A 116 18.95 -22.28 -13.88
N GLU A 117 19.66 -21.99 -12.81
CA GLU A 117 19.83 -20.63 -12.31
C GLU A 117 20.99 -19.95 -13.05
N ALA A 118 20.76 -18.73 -13.54
CA ALA A 118 21.75 -17.93 -14.26
C ALA A 118 21.63 -16.46 -13.86
N MET A 119 22.78 -15.81 -13.63
CA MET A 119 22.84 -14.35 -13.56
C MET A 119 22.92 -13.80 -14.98
N LEU A 120 21.96 -12.96 -15.33
CA LEU A 120 21.92 -12.26 -16.62
C LEU A 120 22.50 -10.86 -16.42
N SER A 121 23.46 -10.46 -17.25
CA SER A 121 24.01 -9.10 -17.16
C SER A 121 22.98 -8.10 -17.68
N THR A 122 22.81 -7.01 -16.94
CA THR A 122 21.98 -5.85 -17.33
C THR A 122 22.85 -4.65 -17.70
N GLU A 123 24.16 -4.86 -17.88
CA GLU A 123 25.10 -3.82 -18.25
C GLU A 123 24.71 -3.19 -19.60
N GLY A 124 24.71 -1.86 -19.65
CA GLY A 124 24.35 -1.10 -20.85
C GLY A 124 22.85 -0.88 -21.07
N LEU A 125 21.98 -1.44 -20.22
CA LEU A 125 20.56 -1.09 -20.23
C LEU A 125 20.33 0.28 -19.60
N SER A 126 19.38 1.04 -20.15
CA SER A 126 18.91 2.30 -19.57
C SER A 126 18.07 2.06 -18.31
N VAL A 127 17.91 3.10 -17.49
CA VAL A 127 16.90 3.08 -16.42
C VAL A 127 15.51 2.99 -17.06
N GLY A 128 14.65 2.10 -16.55
CA GLY A 128 13.29 1.90 -17.03
C GLY A 128 12.87 0.44 -17.15
N LEU A 129 11.70 0.23 -17.75
CA LEU A 129 11.17 -1.11 -18.00
C LEU A 129 11.82 -1.72 -19.24
N HIS A 130 12.35 -2.92 -19.06
CA HIS A 130 12.94 -3.74 -20.11
C HIS A 130 12.26 -5.12 -20.13
N THR A 131 12.17 -5.75 -21.29
CA THR A 131 11.71 -7.14 -21.41
C THR A 131 12.89 -8.05 -21.71
N VAL A 132 13.19 -8.96 -20.80
CA VAL A 132 14.16 -10.03 -21.07
C VAL A 132 13.46 -11.17 -21.80
N PHE A 133 14.10 -11.68 -22.84
CA PHE A 133 13.69 -12.86 -23.58
C PHE A 133 14.75 -13.94 -23.42
N ILE A 134 14.33 -15.19 -23.28
CA ILE A 134 15.21 -16.36 -23.28
C ILE A 134 14.66 -17.35 -24.29
N ARG A 135 15.50 -17.86 -25.19
CA ARG A 135 15.12 -18.94 -26.12
C ARG A 135 16.15 -20.06 -26.16
N ALA A 136 15.67 -21.22 -26.57
CA ALA A 136 16.44 -22.44 -26.70
C ALA A 136 16.69 -22.79 -28.16
N LYS A 137 17.90 -23.28 -28.44
CA LYS A 137 18.23 -23.99 -29.67
C LYS A 137 18.21 -25.49 -29.36
N PHE A 138 17.54 -26.27 -30.20
CA PHE A 138 17.50 -27.72 -30.10
C PHE A 138 18.60 -28.37 -30.94
N THR A 139 18.91 -29.64 -30.66
CA THR A 139 19.92 -30.42 -31.39
C THR A 139 19.61 -30.63 -32.87
N ASP A 140 18.35 -30.45 -33.30
CA ASP A 140 17.94 -30.44 -34.71
C ASP A 140 18.25 -29.11 -35.44
N GLY A 141 18.83 -28.14 -34.73
CA GLY A 141 19.16 -26.81 -35.23
C GLY A 141 18.00 -25.81 -35.20
N SER A 142 16.80 -26.24 -34.82
CA SER A 142 15.64 -25.35 -34.69
C SER A 142 15.70 -24.52 -33.41
N TRP A 143 15.04 -23.37 -33.44
CA TRP A 143 14.89 -22.49 -32.28
C TRP A 143 13.47 -22.56 -31.73
N GLY A 144 13.36 -22.65 -30.41
CA GLY A 144 12.10 -22.53 -29.70
C GLY A 144 11.60 -21.09 -29.64
N MET A 145 10.30 -20.93 -29.37
CA MET A 145 9.73 -19.62 -29.07
C MET A 145 10.35 -19.06 -27.78
N PRO A 146 10.73 -17.78 -27.75
CA PRO A 146 11.28 -17.20 -26.55
C PRO A 146 10.22 -17.12 -25.45
N ILE A 147 10.62 -17.45 -24.22
CA ILE A 147 9.92 -17.01 -23.02
C ILE A 147 10.37 -15.59 -22.70
N LYS A 148 9.50 -14.82 -22.05
CA LYS A 148 9.79 -13.42 -21.73
C LYS A 148 9.36 -13.03 -20.32
N LYS A 149 10.08 -12.09 -19.74
CA LYS A 149 9.77 -11.50 -18.43
C LYS A 149 10.04 -10.01 -18.46
N LEU A 150 9.17 -9.23 -17.84
CA LEU A 150 9.39 -7.80 -17.64
C LEU A 150 10.32 -7.61 -16.43
N ILE A 151 11.29 -6.72 -16.56
CA ILE A 151 12.18 -6.30 -15.50
C ILE A 151 12.21 -4.76 -15.44
N LEU A 152 12.43 -4.23 -14.26
CA LEU A 152 12.71 -2.81 -14.06
C LEU A 152 14.21 -2.68 -13.81
N ILE A 153 14.91 -1.98 -14.70
CA ILE A 153 16.24 -1.48 -14.42
C ILE A 153 16.04 -0.18 -13.66
N ASP A 154 16.24 -0.26 -12.36
CA ASP A 154 16.31 0.92 -11.52
C ASP A 154 17.75 1.45 -11.53
N GLN A 155 17.91 2.70 -11.14
CA GLN A 155 19.21 3.31 -10.92
C GLN A 155 19.86 2.62 -9.71
N SER A 156 20.57 1.51 -9.92
CA SER A 156 21.19 0.76 -8.84
C SER A 156 22.49 1.44 -8.39
N ASP A 157 22.46 2.10 -7.22
CA ASP A 157 23.35 1.89 -6.06
C ASP A 157 23.39 3.18 -5.18
N PRO A 158 22.94 3.18 -3.91
CA PRO A 158 23.03 4.34 -3.01
C PRO A 158 24.47 4.84 -2.75
N VAL A 159 25.50 4.13 -3.22
CA VAL A 159 26.88 4.64 -3.20
C VAL A 159 27.12 5.77 -4.22
N LEU A 160 26.24 5.93 -5.21
CA LEU A 160 26.27 7.01 -6.20
C LEU A 160 24.96 7.83 -6.23
N VAL A 161 24.23 7.92 -5.11
CA VAL A 161 23.32 9.08 -4.98
C VAL A 161 24.20 10.31 -4.85
N SER A 162 24.24 11.11 -5.91
CA SER A 162 24.75 12.48 -5.84
C SER A 162 24.17 13.14 -4.61
N ASN A 163 25.04 13.65 -3.73
CA ASN A 163 24.62 14.28 -2.48
C ASN A 163 23.48 15.26 -2.75
N ILE A 164 22.49 15.29 -1.88
CA ILE A 164 21.54 16.39 -1.83
C ILE A 164 22.35 17.64 -1.49
N ILE A 165 22.29 18.68 -2.31
CA ILE A 165 23.04 19.93 -2.12
C ILE A 165 22.15 21.14 -1.89
N SER A 166 20.84 21.01 -2.13
CA SER A 166 19.89 22.09 -1.95
C SER A 166 18.51 21.54 -1.63
N ALA A 167 17.74 22.30 -0.87
CA ALA A 167 16.32 22.03 -0.61
C ALA A 167 15.54 23.35 -0.69
N GLU A 168 14.27 23.29 -1.05
CA GLU A 168 13.37 24.44 -1.05
C GLU A 168 11.93 24.03 -0.68
N TYR A 169 11.16 24.98 -0.14
CA TYR A 169 9.75 24.80 0.17
C TYR A 169 8.87 25.89 -0.43
N PHE A 170 7.62 25.55 -0.69
CA PHE A 170 6.57 26.46 -1.16
C PHE A 170 5.19 26.02 -0.68
N PHE A 171 4.21 26.92 -0.74
CA PHE A 171 2.82 26.63 -0.36
C PHE A 171 1.91 26.62 -1.58
N ASN A 172 1.04 25.61 -1.65
CA ASN A 172 -0.08 25.45 -2.58
C ASN A 172 0.26 25.38 -4.08
N THR A 173 0.98 26.36 -4.62
CA THR A 173 1.34 26.48 -6.03
C THR A 173 2.85 26.43 -6.21
N ASP A 174 3.33 25.54 -7.08
CA ASP A 174 4.76 25.42 -7.40
C ASP A 174 5.25 26.65 -8.19
N PRO A 175 6.22 27.42 -7.67
CA PRO A 175 6.78 28.58 -8.37
C PRO A 175 7.75 28.19 -9.50
N GLY A 176 8.03 26.90 -9.67
CA GLY A 176 9.06 26.38 -10.58
C GLY A 176 10.40 26.17 -9.86
N PHE A 177 11.26 25.36 -10.47
CA PHE A 177 12.53 24.92 -9.89
C PHE A 177 13.46 26.08 -9.56
N ALA A 178 14.07 26.05 -8.36
CA ALA A 178 14.98 27.07 -7.85
C ALA A 178 14.37 28.48 -7.71
N ALA A 179 13.03 28.57 -7.66
CA ALA A 179 12.30 29.80 -7.46
C ALA A 179 11.50 29.83 -6.14
N ALA A 180 11.57 28.76 -5.34
CA ALA A 180 10.89 28.68 -4.06
C ALA A 180 11.79 29.18 -2.91
N THR A 181 11.31 29.06 -1.66
CA THR A 181 12.07 29.53 -0.50
C THR A 181 13.12 28.48 -0.12
N PRO A 182 14.42 28.83 -0.07
CA PRO A 182 15.48 27.85 0.19
C PRO A 182 15.49 27.37 1.63
N ILE A 183 15.81 26.08 1.82
CA ILE A 183 16.11 25.44 3.11
C ILE A 183 17.61 25.17 3.13
N SER A 184 18.28 25.60 4.20
CA SER A 184 19.71 25.32 4.39
C SER A 184 19.90 23.85 4.74
N VAL A 185 20.72 23.14 3.96
CA VAL A 185 21.05 21.73 4.17
C VAL A 185 22.53 21.49 3.93
N ASP A 186 23.13 20.57 4.69
CA ASP A 186 24.51 20.14 4.47
C ASP A 186 24.56 19.06 3.39
N ALA A 187 25.57 19.12 2.52
CA ALA A 187 25.66 18.19 1.41
C ALA A 187 25.92 16.74 1.88
N ALA A 188 24.94 15.87 1.70
CA ALA A 188 25.03 14.46 2.09
C ALA A 188 24.16 13.57 1.19
N ALA A 189 24.48 12.26 1.17
CA ALA A 189 23.68 11.26 0.47
C ALA A 189 22.28 11.07 1.10
N ASP A 190 22.17 11.38 2.39
CA ASP A 190 20.94 11.37 3.17
C ASP A 190 20.95 12.54 4.16
N ILE A 191 19.80 13.21 4.34
CA ILE A 191 19.67 14.42 5.14
C ILE A 191 18.52 14.26 6.12
N GLU A 192 18.86 14.12 7.39
CA GLU A 192 17.93 14.19 8.52
C GLU A 192 18.08 15.55 9.19
N THR A 193 17.11 16.45 8.97
CA THR A 193 17.16 17.83 9.50
C THR A 193 15.78 18.32 9.92
N THR A 194 15.75 19.25 10.87
CA THR A 194 14.55 19.97 11.28
C THR A 194 14.70 21.45 10.94
N PHE A 195 13.64 22.07 10.44
CA PHE A 195 13.63 23.48 10.10
C PHE A 195 12.29 24.10 10.48
N THR A 196 12.31 25.40 10.81
CA THR A 196 11.11 26.15 11.16
C THR A 196 10.60 26.89 9.93
N ILE A 197 9.32 26.73 9.64
CA ILE A 197 8.66 27.42 8.53
C ILE A 197 7.77 28.53 9.11
N PRO A 198 7.98 29.79 8.72
CA PRO A 198 7.09 30.86 9.14
C PRO A 198 5.70 30.67 8.52
N SER A 199 4.66 30.69 9.36
CA SER A 199 3.26 30.66 8.94
C SER A 199 2.61 32.05 8.83
N THR A 200 3.41 33.11 9.04
CA THR A 200 2.94 34.49 8.97
C THR A 200 2.39 34.80 7.58
N ASN A 201 1.19 35.39 7.51
CA ASN A 201 0.52 35.79 6.26
C ASN A 201 0.01 34.67 5.36
N LEU A 202 -0.08 33.43 5.85
CA LEU A 202 -0.80 32.38 5.14
C LEU A 202 -2.32 32.57 5.27
N PRO A 203 -3.10 32.28 4.21
CA PRO A 203 -4.55 32.31 4.28
C PRO A 203 -5.11 31.35 5.33
N ILE A 204 -6.21 31.75 5.97
CA ILE A 204 -7.00 30.87 6.83
C ILE A 204 -7.61 29.76 5.98
N GLY A 205 -7.72 28.55 6.55
CA GLY A 205 -8.17 27.34 5.90
C GLY A 205 -7.03 26.39 5.56
N ASP A 206 -7.33 25.38 4.73
CA ASP A 206 -6.40 24.31 4.38
C ASP A 206 -5.29 24.83 3.46
N GLN A 207 -4.04 24.58 3.88
CA GLN A 207 -2.82 24.87 3.16
C GLN A 207 -2.05 23.58 2.90
N ILE A 208 -1.30 23.54 1.80
CA ILE A 208 -0.39 22.45 1.48
C ILE A 208 1.03 22.99 1.44
N LEU A 209 1.89 22.48 2.30
CA LEU A 209 3.33 22.68 2.25
C LEU A 209 3.94 21.66 1.30
N PHE A 210 4.81 22.10 0.41
CA PHE A 210 5.64 21.24 -0.43
C PHE A 210 7.11 21.47 -0.12
N VAL A 211 7.90 20.40 -0.13
CA VAL A 211 9.36 20.43 0.05
C VAL A 211 9.99 19.58 -1.05
N ARG A 212 11.00 20.09 -1.75
CA ARG A 212 11.79 19.30 -2.71
C ARG A 212 13.28 19.54 -2.53
N VAL A 213 14.06 18.58 -3.01
CA VAL A 213 15.52 18.59 -2.91
C VAL A 213 16.17 18.47 -4.29
N MET A 214 17.37 19.01 -4.42
CA MET A 214 18.21 18.92 -5.61
C MET A 214 19.51 18.20 -5.26
N ASN A 215 19.89 17.25 -6.11
CA ASN A 215 21.16 16.54 -5.97
C ASN A 215 22.34 17.31 -6.62
N ALA A 216 23.56 16.83 -6.42
CA ALA A 216 24.77 17.43 -6.96
C ALA A 216 24.83 17.46 -8.51
N ASP A 217 24.00 16.65 -9.18
CA ASP A 217 23.84 16.66 -10.65
C ASP A 217 22.87 17.74 -11.15
N SER A 218 22.41 18.63 -10.25
CA SER A 218 21.41 19.68 -10.54
C SER A 218 20.05 19.12 -10.98
N VAL A 219 19.70 17.91 -10.54
CA VAL A 219 18.40 17.29 -10.77
C VAL A 219 17.54 17.47 -9.53
N TRP A 220 16.35 18.05 -9.73
CA TRP A 220 15.33 18.14 -8.68
C TRP A 220 14.57 16.81 -8.56
N GLY A 221 14.45 16.32 -7.32
CA GLY A 221 13.60 15.19 -7.00
C GLY A 221 12.11 15.56 -7.01
N MET A 222 11.26 14.56 -6.81
CA MET A 222 9.85 14.80 -6.51
C MET A 222 9.71 15.53 -5.17
N TYR A 223 8.66 16.33 -5.01
CA TYR A 223 8.37 16.98 -3.74
C TYR A 223 7.70 16.00 -2.76
N SER A 224 7.97 16.19 -1.47
CA SER A 224 7.13 15.76 -0.36
C SER A 224 6.10 16.84 -0.05
N SER A 225 4.95 16.49 0.51
CA SER A 225 3.91 17.45 0.86
C SER A 225 3.18 17.12 2.15
N GLU A 226 2.81 18.15 2.91
CA GLU A 226 2.02 18.05 4.13
C GLU A 226 0.83 19.00 4.08
N VAL A 227 -0.34 18.56 4.55
CA VAL A 227 -1.56 19.38 4.59
C VAL A 227 -1.81 19.82 6.02
N PHE A 228 -2.09 21.11 6.22
CA PHE A 228 -2.43 21.67 7.53
C PHE A 228 -3.48 22.76 7.40
N SER A 229 -4.21 23.06 8.48
CA SER A 229 -5.28 24.06 8.47
C SER A 229 -4.94 25.21 9.42
N LEU A 230 -5.06 26.44 8.93
CA LEU A 230 -4.99 27.65 9.76
C LEU A 230 -6.40 28.09 10.14
N SER A 231 -6.59 28.43 11.41
CA SER A 231 -7.86 28.93 11.94
C SER A 231 -7.68 30.33 12.51
N GLU A 232 -8.72 31.14 12.41
CA GLU A 232 -8.80 32.43 13.09
C GLU A 232 -8.86 32.20 14.61
N VAL A 233 -7.96 32.84 15.37
CA VAL A 233 -8.08 32.88 16.83
C VAL A 233 -8.90 34.12 17.16
N ALA A 234 -10.15 33.92 17.55
CA ALA A 234 -10.99 35.01 18.03
C ALA A 234 -10.36 35.62 19.29
N SER A 235 -9.88 36.86 19.21
CA SER A 235 -9.51 37.64 20.38
C SER A 235 -10.77 38.22 21.01
N LEU A 236 -11.11 37.79 22.22
CA LEU A 236 -12.16 38.43 23.02
C LEU A 236 -11.59 39.69 23.68
N THR A 237 -12.11 40.86 23.31
CA THR A 237 -11.89 42.11 24.04
C THR A 237 -13.02 42.32 25.02
N PHE A 238 -12.69 42.43 26.31
CA PHE A 238 -13.65 42.76 27.36
C PHE A 238 -13.62 44.27 27.61
N GLU A 239 -14.79 44.90 27.67
CA GLU A 239 -14.91 46.29 28.09
C GLU A 239 -14.94 46.37 29.61
N SER A 240 -14.54 47.51 30.19
CA SER A 240 -14.56 47.70 31.66
C SER A 240 -15.95 47.57 32.32
N SER A 241 -17.01 47.53 31.51
CA SER A 241 -18.40 47.30 31.92
C SER A 241 -18.81 45.83 31.93
N ASP A 242 -17.98 44.92 31.45
CA ASP A 242 -18.29 43.49 31.41
C ASP A 242 -18.10 42.86 32.79
N THR A 243 -19.11 42.12 33.25
CA THR A 243 -19.09 41.40 34.54
C THR A 243 -18.93 39.90 34.34
N LEU A 244 -17.92 39.34 35.00
CA LEU A 244 -17.66 37.89 35.09
C LEU A 244 -18.31 37.33 36.38
N GLU A 245 -19.14 36.29 36.25
CA GLU A 245 -19.70 35.55 37.39
C GLU A 245 -19.09 34.15 37.51
N TYR A 246 -18.64 33.78 38.72
CA TYR A 246 -18.05 32.49 39.06
C TYR A 246 -19.04 31.64 39.88
N PHE A 247 -19.33 30.41 39.46
CA PHE A 247 -20.16 29.46 40.20
C PHE A 247 -19.29 28.33 40.78
N GLN A 248 -19.39 28.10 42.09
CA GLN A 248 -18.49 27.17 42.80
C GLN A 248 -18.97 25.70 42.78
N ASP A 249 -20.21 25.42 42.36
CA ASP A 249 -20.81 24.07 42.35
C ASP A 249 -20.99 23.47 40.95
N SER A 250 -20.40 24.07 39.91
CA SER A 250 -20.28 23.48 38.57
C SER A 250 -19.02 24.04 37.92
N PRO A 251 -18.07 23.22 37.46
CA PRO A 251 -16.86 23.70 36.78
C PRO A 251 -17.15 24.29 35.38
N GLU A 252 -18.42 24.43 34.98
CA GLU A 252 -18.82 25.13 33.76
C GLU A 252 -19.42 26.50 34.11
N LEU A 253 -18.70 27.56 33.70
CA LEU A 253 -19.15 28.94 33.74
C LEU A 253 -20.38 29.10 32.80
N LEU A 254 -21.56 29.35 33.36
CA LEU A 254 -22.78 29.65 32.60
C LEU A 254 -23.02 31.16 32.58
N ILE A 255 -22.95 31.78 31.40
CA ILE A 255 -23.37 33.18 31.19
C ILE A 255 -24.86 33.18 30.82
N ALA A 256 -25.73 33.69 31.69
CA ALA A 256 -27.06 34.15 31.29
C ALA A 256 -27.65 35.17 32.28
N GLY A 257 -27.79 36.41 31.80
CA GLY A 257 -28.95 37.30 31.97
C GLY A 257 -29.56 37.55 33.36
N ASP A 258 -29.45 38.80 33.79
CA ASP A 258 -30.27 39.52 34.79
C ASP A 258 -30.32 38.97 36.23
N LYS A 259 -29.47 39.52 37.13
CA LYS A 259 -29.87 40.43 38.24
C LYS A 259 -28.89 40.44 39.45
N ARG A 260 -28.23 41.60 39.62
CA ARG A 260 -27.73 42.30 40.84
C ARG A 260 -26.75 41.58 41.79
N ILE A 261 -25.49 42.01 41.78
CA ILE A 261 -24.50 41.85 42.86
C ILE A 261 -24.40 43.18 43.66
N SER A 262 -24.36 43.11 45.00
CA SER A 262 -24.50 44.28 45.88
C SER A 262 -23.47 44.43 47.02
N SER A 263 -22.20 44.03 46.86
CA SER A 263 -21.04 44.70 47.50
C SER A 263 -19.69 44.11 47.07
N SER A 264 -18.60 44.84 47.36
CA SER A 264 -17.54 45.18 46.39
C SER A 264 -16.10 44.85 46.81
N THR A 265 -15.83 43.87 47.65
CA THR A 265 -14.53 43.87 48.37
C THR A 265 -13.35 43.08 47.83
N ASP A 266 -13.42 42.30 46.76
CA ASP A 266 -12.21 41.58 46.26
C ASP A 266 -12.12 41.44 44.73
N ILE A 267 -12.25 42.55 43.98
CA ILE A 267 -11.74 42.58 42.60
C ILE A 267 -10.65 43.63 42.53
N SER A 268 -9.42 43.24 42.86
CA SER A 268 -8.23 44.01 42.46
C SER A 268 -7.91 43.65 41.02
N ALA A 269 -8.01 44.65 40.14
CA ALA A 269 -7.57 44.59 38.77
C ALA A 269 -6.07 44.25 38.72
N ASP A 270 -5.74 43.03 38.32
CA ASP A 270 -4.69 42.75 37.34
C ASP A 270 -4.65 41.23 37.11
N SER A 271 -4.79 40.85 35.83
CA SER A 271 -4.43 39.53 35.30
C SER A 271 -5.25 38.32 35.78
N ALA A 272 -6.44 38.11 35.21
CA ALA A 272 -7.03 36.77 35.17
C ALA A 272 -6.63 36.07 33.86
N ILE A 273 -5.44 35.48 33.84
CA ILE A 273 -5.07 34.48 32.83
C ILE A 273 -5.83 33.20 33.17
N ILE A 274 -6.89 32.88 32.43
CA ILE A 274 -7.60 31.61 32.59
C ILE A 274 -6.88 30.55 31.74
N LYS A 275 -5.96 29.82 32.36
CA LYS A 275 -5.41 28.56 31.80
C LYS A 275 -6.45 27.45 32.00
N ILE A 276 -6.88 26.80 30.91
CA ILE A 276 -7.60 25.53 30.97
C ILE A 276 -6.68 24.45 30.38
N SER A 277 -5.99 23.72 31.25
CA SER A 277 -5.20 22.54 30.89
C SER A 277 -6.02 21.27 31.11
N ASN A 278 -6.23 20.48 30.06
CA ASN A 278 -6.73 19.10 30.19
C ASN A 278 -5.58 18.21 30.70
N GLY A 279 -5.52 17.98 32.00
CA GLY A 279 -4.59 17.04 32.61
C GLY A 279 -5.06 16.67 34.01
N PHE A 280 -5.13 15.37 34.30
CA PHE A 280 -5.44 14.84 35.62
C PHE A 280 -4.53 15.48 36.70
N LEU A 281 -5.14 15.88 37.82
CA LEU A 281 -4.40 16.25 39.03
C LEU A 281 -3.82 14.96 39.64
N GLU A 282 -2.50 14.83 39.68
CA GLU A 282 -1.86 14.01 40.70
C GLU A 282 -1.69 14.87 41.96
N GLU A 283 -2.25 14.39 43.07
CA GLU A 283 -2.01 14.93 44.41
C GLU A 283 -0.54 14.68 44.76
N ASP A 284 0.29 15.72 44.69
CA ASP A 284 1.10 16.16 45.82
C ASP A 284 2.11 17.23 45.39
N SER A 285 2.22 18.24 46.26
CA SER A 285 3.38 19.11 46.45
C SER A 285 3.67 20.17 45.38
N LEU A 286 3.41 21.45 45.70
CA LEU A 286 4.50 22.43 45.93
C LEU A 286 3.93 23.74 46.51
N PHE A 287 4.32 24.06 47.74
CA PHE A 287 4.30 25.43 48.26
C PHE A 287 5.62 26.08 47.84
N ILE A 288 5.59 27.15 47.04
CA ILE A 288 6.65 28.17 47.03
C ILE A 288 6.02 29.57 46.91
N ASP A 289 6.44 30.38 47.88
CA ASP A 289 6.26 31.81 48.13
C ASP A 289 7.08 32.63 47.10
N ASP A 290 6.57 33.78 46.64
CA ASP A 290 7.21 34.87 45.86
C ASP A 290 6.69 35.08 44.40
N PRO A 291 6.15 36.27 44.04
CA PRO A 291 5.56 36.55 42.73
C PRO A 291 6.59 37.22 41.81
N GLY A 292 7.10 36.49 40.82
CA GLY A 292 7.98 37.09 39.83
C GLY A 292 8.22 36.20 38.62
N SER A 293 7.49 36.49 37.53
CA SER A 293 7.76 36.09 36.15
C SER A 293 7.55 34.61 35.80
N LEU A 294 6.52 34.32 35.00
CA LEU A 294 6.45 33.10 34.19
C LEU A 294 5.83 33.42 32.83
N ASP A 295 6.69 33.36 31.82
CA ASP A 295 6.44 33.40 30.38
C ASP A 295 5.82 32.05 29.97
N ILE A 296 4.66 32.04 29.31
CA ILE A 296 4.01 30.83 28.80
C ILE A 296 3.83 30.98 27.30
N ASP A 297 4.89 30.58 26.59
CA ASP A 297 4.79 30.05 25.24
C ASP A 297 4.34 28.58 25.30
N SER A 298 3.53 28.19 24.33
CA SER A 298 3.12 26.81 23.97
C SER A 298 2.15 26.07 24.91
N VAL A 299 0.92 25.80 24.44
CA VAL A 299 0.29 24.45 24.35
C VAL A 299 -0.87 24.51 23.32
N GLU A 300 -0.90 23.52 22.42
CA GLU A 300 -1.94 23.26 21.41
C GLU A 300 -3.27 22.72 21.96
N SER A 301 -4.36 23.10 21.25
CA SER A 301 -5.55 22.30 20.86
C SER A 301 -6.76 22.09 21.82
N GLY A 302 -7.97 22.38 21.29
CA GLY A 302 -9.27 21.77 21.67
C GLY A 302 -10.48 22.72 21.78
N ILE A 303 -11.51 22.56 20.92
CA ILE A 303 -12.70 23.44 20.76
C ILE A 303 -13.97 22.88 21.44
N LYS A 304 -14.85 23.74 21.97
CA LYS A 304 -16.33 23.53 21.93
C LYS A 304 -17.12 24.84 21.97
N ILE A 305 -18.03 25.00 21.00
CA ILE A 305 -18.90 26.18 20.80
C ILE A 305 -20.32 25.85 21.27
N SER A 306 -21.00 26.81 21.90
CA SER A 306 -22.47 26.94 21.83
C SER A 306 -22.88 28.42 21.76
N GLY A 307 -23.66 28.78 20.73
CA GLY A 307 -23.98 30.15 20.26
C GLY A 307 -24.84 31.01 21.20
N ASN A 308 -25.28 32.24 20.86
CA ASN A 308 -25.33 32.98 19.60
C ASN A 308 -24.47 34.26 19.68
N ALA A 309 -23.75 34.60 18.62
CA ALA A 309 -23.17 35.93 18.43
C ALA A 309 -23.52 36.44 17.04
N SER A 310 -24.09 37.64 16.94
CA SER A 310 -24.27 38.34 15.68
C SER A 310 -22.93 38.86 15.19
N LEU A 311 -22.64 38.64 13.90
CA LEU A 311 -21.64 39.43 13.17
C LEU A 311 -22.21 40.84 13.02
N GLU A 312 -21.48 41.87 13.44
CA GLU A 312 -21.67 43.21 12.90
C GLU A 312 -20.86 43.32 11.60
N ASP A 313 -21.45 43.98 10.60
CA ASP A 313 -21.02 44.05 9.18
C ASP A 313 -19.58 44.58 8.95
#